data_AF-A0AAV1XAL8-F1
#
_entry.id   AF-A0AAV1XAL8-F1
#
_cell.length_a   1.000
_cell.length_b   1.000
_cell.length_c   1.000
_cell.angle_alpha   90.00
_cell.angle_beta   90.00
_cell.angle_gamma   90.00
#
_symmetry.space_group_name_H-M   'P 1'
#
loop_
_entity.id
_entity.type
_entity.pdbx_description
1 polymer ?
#
loop_
_entity_poly.entity_id
_entity_poly.type
_entity_poly.pdbx_seq_one_letter_code
_entity_poly.pdbx_strand_id
1 'polypeptide(L)'
;MLEKSECAAAVNFKNHLRHRWSPSDDNAATIIASEKFRKYLTNSYPALEGSGPDGVAVVDELRAAVCENINLYMEKSEEEFQGYLNDFALAVWTLLGNVSQLSSRDRLAITAIKFLTTVSTSVHHALFADDRVIPQICQGIVIPNVRLREDDEELFEMNYIEFIRRDMEGSDLDTRRRIACELLKGIAMHYGDAVRSIVSAQIQNLLSSFAANPGENWKDKDCAIYLVVSLATKKAGSSYVSTELVDVQSFFESVSLSCKVQM
;
A
#
# COMPACT_ATOMS: atom_id res chain seq x y z
N MET A 1 18.11 -21.95 19.37
CA MET A 1 17.15 -23.09 19.44
C MET A 1 15.70 -22.61 19.60
N LEU A 2 15.46 -21.42 20.19
CA LEU A 2 14.14 -20.77 20.21
C LEU A 2 13.65 -20.25 18.84
N GLU A 3 14.50 -19.61 18.02
CA GLU A 3 14.09 -19.06 16.70
C GLU A 3 13.52 -20.11 15.72
N LYS A 4 14.11 -21.31 15.70
CA LYS A 4 13.58 -22.42 14.87
C LYS A 4 12.23 -22.92 15.36
N SER A 5 11.92 -22.77 16.65
CA SER A 5 10.65 -23.20 17.23
C SER A 5 9.51 -22.21 16.95
N GLU A 6 9.80 -20.92 16.82
CA GLU A 6 8.81 -19.87 16.56
C GLU A 6 8.49 -19.74 15.06
N CYS A 7 9.50 -19.88 14.20
CA CYS A 7 9.30 -19.96 12.75
C CYS A 7 8.54 -21.26 12.37
N ALA A 8 8.84 -22.37 13.06
CA ALA A 8 8.06 -23.60 12.95
C ALA A 8 6.64 -23.42 13.51
N ALA A 9 6.41 -22.57 14.52
CA ALA A 9 5.07 -22.26 15.02
C ALA A 9 4.28 -21.41 14.00
N ALA A 10 4.88 -20.45 13.31
CA ALA A 10 4.24 -19.65 12.26
C ALA A 10 3.88 -20.51 11.02
N VAL A 11 4.80 -21.38 10.59
CA VAL A 11 4.56 -22.32 9.49
C VAL A 11 3.54 -23.39 9.89
N ASN A 12 3.62 -23.93 11.10
CA ASN A 12 2.60 -24.86 11.62
C ASN A 12 1.26 -24.17 11.79
N PHE A 13 1.22 -22.89 12.17
CA PHE A 13 -0.01 -22.12 12.28
C PHE A 13 -0.64 -21.88 10.90
N LYS A 14 0.17 -21.51 9.89
CA LYS A 14 -0.26 -21.42 8.48
C LYS A 14 -0.80 -22.76 7.97
N ASN A 15 -0.11 -23.87 8.25
CA ASN A 15 -0.55 -25.21 7.85
C ASN A 15 -1.76 -25.70 8.65
N HIS A 16 -1.89 -25.32 9.92
CA HIS A 16 -3.01 -25.64 10.80
C HIS A 16 -4.29 -24.92 10.36
N LEU A 17 -4.18 -23.65 9.98
CA LEU A 17 -5.29 -22.91 9.37
C LEU A 17 -5.72 -23.56 8.05
N ARG A 18 -4.77 -23.94 7.20
CA ARG A 18 -5.05 -24.64 5.92
C ARG A 18 -5.77 -25.99 6.09
N HIS A 19 -5.55 -26.69 7.20
CA HIS A 19 -6.12 -28.02 7.45
C HIS A 19 -7.40 -28.04 8.29
N ARG A 20 -7.61 -27.07 9.20
CA ARG A 20 -8.85 -26.99 10.01
C ARG A 20 -10.00 -26.26 9.32
N TRP A 21 -9.72 -25.55 8.24
CA TRP A 21 -10.71 -24.85 7.43
C TRP A 21 -11.41 -25.79 6.43
N SER A 22 -11.88 -26.93 6.93
CA SER A 22 -12.96 -27.69 6.30
C SER A 22 -14.27 -27.05 6.74
N PRO A 23 -15.18 -26.69 5.82
CA PRO A 23 -16.38 -25.92 6.13
C PRO A 23 -17.41 -26.82 6.80
N SER A 24 -17.32 -26.95 8.11
CA SER A 24 -18.39 -27.50 8.93
C SER A 24 -18.24 -26.96 10.34
N ASP A 25 -18.95 -25.86 10.59
CA ASP A 25 -19.21 -25.20 11.87
C ASP A 25 -17.99 -24.77 12.70
N ASP A 26 -17.65 -23.46 12.70
CA ASP A 26 -17.12 -22.81 13.91
C ASP A 26 -17.00 -21.28 13.75
N ASN A 27 -18.12 -20.57 13.93
CA ASN A 27 -18.09 -19.11 14.08
C ASN A 27 -17.10 -18.71 15.20
N ALA A 28 -17.03 -19.50 16.27
CA ALA A 28 -16.11 -19.34 17.40
C ALA A 28 -14.62 -19.41 17.03
N ALA A 29 -14.23 -20.26 16.06
CA ALA A 29 -12.84 -20.32 15.60
C ALA A 29 -12.46 -19.03 14.86
N THR A 30 -13.38 -18.47 14.07
CA THR A 30 -13.21 -17.17 13.42
C THR A 30 -13.08 -16.04 14.45
N ILE A 31 -13.93 -16.01 15.48
CA ILE A 31 -13.84 -15.02 16.58
C ILE A 31 -12.47 -15.08 17.26
N ILE A 32 -12.04 -16.28 17.68
CA ILE A 32 -10.79 -16.48 18.42
C ILE A 32 -9.57 -16.16 17.55
N ALA A 33 -9.62 -16.47 16.24
CA ALA A 33 -8.58 -16.11 15.30
C ALA A 33 -8.49 -14.59 15.13
N SER A 34 -9.63 -13.90 14.97
CA SER A 34 -9.72 -12.44 14.83
C SER A 34 -9.15 -11.71 16.05
N GLU A 35 -9.48 -12.13 17.28
CA GLU A 35 -8.93 -11.51 18.49
C GLU A 35 -7.40 -11.66 18.60
N LYS A 36 -6.88 -12.85 18.28
CA LYS A 36 -5.44 -13.13 18.29
C LYS A 36 -4.71 -12.35 17.21
N PHE A 37 -5.26 -12.28 16.01
CA PHE A 37 -4.70 -11.50 14.90
C PHE A 37 -4.63 -10.02 15.20
N ARG A 38 -5.69 -9.45 15.77
CA ARG A 38 -5.65 -8.05 16.20
C ARG A 38 -4.51 -7.82 17.19
N LYS A 39 -4.38 -8.69 18.19
CA LYS A 39 -3.28 -8.64 19.16
C LYS A 39 -1.90 -8.72 18.49
N TYR A 40 -1.73 -9.62 17.52
CA TYR A 40 -0.46 -9.74 16.80
C TYR A 40 -0.11 -8.53 15.94
N LEU A 41 -1.14 -7.87 15.40
CA LEU A 41 -0.96 -6.67 14.60
C LEU A 41 -0.58 -5.46 15.47
N THR A 42 -1.27 -5.27 16.60
CA THR A 42 -1.19 -4.03 17.40
C THR A 42 -0.18 -4.06 18.55
N ASN A 43 0.23 -5.25 19.00
CA ASN A 43 1.17 -5.33 20.12
C ASN A 43 2.58 -4.85 19.73
N SER A 44 3.29 -4.26 20.68
CA SER A 44 4.75 -4.09 20.62
C SER A 44 5.44 -5.37 21.08
N TYR A 45 6.62 -5.62 20.53
CA TYR A 45 7.45 -6.78 20.82
C TYR A 45 8.85 -6.34 21.25
N PRO A 46 9.02 -5.66 22.41
CA PRO A 46 10.29 -4.99 22.73
C PRO A 46 11.50 -5.92 22.78
N ALA A 47 11.31 -7.20 23.14
CA ALA A 47 12.38 -8.19 23.17
C ALA A 47 12.91 -8.53 21.77
N LEU A 48 12.05 -8.54 20.75
CA LEU A 48 12.43 -8.77 19.35
C LEU A 48 12.84 -7.46 18.68
N GLU A 49 12.08 -6.39 18.88
CA GLU A 49 12.38 -5.07 18.32
C GLU A 49 13.73 -4.52 18.86
N GLY A 50 14.08 -4.85 20.10
CA GLY A 50 15.35 -4.51 20.72
C GLY A 50 16.53 -5.40 20.33
N SER A 51 16.31 -6.53 19.62
CA SER A 51 17.38 -7.43 19.20
C SER A 51 18.03 -7.04 17.86
N GLY A 52 17.67 -5.87 17.31
CA GLY A 52 18.22 -5.34 16.06
C GLY A 52 17.39 -5.71 14.82
N PRO A 53 17.98 -5.55 13.62
CA PRO A 53 17.25 -5.68 12.35
C PRO A 53 16.55 -7.02 12.15
N ASP A 54 17.18 -8.13 12.56
CA ASP A 54 16.62 -9.48 12.42
C ASP A 54 15.34 -9.66 13.25
N GLY A 55 15.31 -9.12 14.47
CA GLY A 55 14.13 -9.20 15.33
C GLY A 55 12.98 -8.33 14.83
N VAL A 56 13.30 -7.15 14.28
CA VAL A 56 12.30 -6.31 13.58
C VAL A 56 11.74 -7.03 12.37
N ALA A 57 12.58 -7.72 11.59
CA ALA A 57 12.13 -8.50 10.43
C ALA A 57 11.14 -9.60 10.83
N VAL A 58 11.39 -10.33 11.93
CA VAL A 58 10.45 -11.34 12.44
C VAL A 58 9.10 -10.74 12.82
N VAL A 59 9.10 -9.57 13.48
CA VAL A 59 7.85 -8.86 13.83
C VAL A 59 7.11 -8.41 12.57
N ASP A 60 7.83 -7.91 11.58
CA ASP A 60 7.26 -7.50 10.30
C ASP A 60 6.70 -8.69 9.51
N GLU A 61 7.37 -9.84 9.52
CA GLU A 61 6.88 -11.07 8.90
C GLU A 61 5.58 -11.57 9.55
N LEU A 62 5.49 -11.50 10.88
CA LEU A 62 4.27 -11.82 11.62
C LEU A 62 3.13 -10.89 11.21
N ARG A 63 3.35 -9.57 11.24
CA ARG A 63 2.33 -8.58 10.89
C ARG A 63 1.91 -8.69 9.41
N ALA A 64 2.86 -8.93 8.50
CA ALA A 64 2.57 -9.16 7.10
C ALA A 64 1.72 -10.42 6.88
N ALA A 65 2.05 -11.53 7.58
CA ALA A 65 1.23 -12.73 7.55
C ALA A 65 -0.18 -12.48 8.09
N VAL A 66 -0.34 -11.67 9.14
CA VAL A 66 -1.66 -11.26 9.63
C VAL A 66 -2.42 -10.48 8.56
N CYS A 67 -1.80 -9.48 7.92
CA CYS A 67 -2.39 -8.72 6.82
C CYS A 67 -2.85 -9.61 5.65
N GLU A 68 -2.01 -10.58 5.24
CA GLU A 68 -2.36 -11.57 4.21
C GLU A 68 -3.59 -12.40 4.61
N ASN A 69 -3.65 -12.86 5.86
CA ASN A 69 -4.78 -13.66 6.35
C ASN A 69 -6.07 -12.83 6.36
N ILE A 70 -6.08 -11.65 6.99
CA ILE A 70 -7.30 -10.82 7.06
C ILE A 70 -7.80 -10.38 5.67
N ASN A 71 -6.89 -10.21 4.71
CA ASN A 71 -7.27 -9.97 3.32
C ASN A 71 -7.99 -11.19 2.73
N LEU A 72 -7.50 -12.39 3.02
CA LEU A 72 -8.12 -13.64 2.57
C LEU A 72 -9.51 -13.85 3.21
N TYR A 73 -9.69 -13.48 4.49
CA TYR A 73 -11.02 -13.46 5.12
C TYR A 73 -11.96 -12.49 4.40
N MET A 74 -11.51 -11.26 4.11
CA MET A 74 -12.31 -10.29 3.35
C MET A 74 -12.71 -10.79 1.95
N GLU A 75 -11.84 -11.55 1.29
CA GLU A 75 -12.11 -12.04 -0.07
C GLU A 75 -12.97 -13.32 -0.11
N LYS A 76 -12.93 -14.15 0.95
CA LYS A 76 -13.52 -15.51 0.94
C LYS A 76 -14.65 -15.72 1.94
N SER A 77 -14.69 -14.92 3.00
CA SER A 77 -15.54 -15.10 4.18
C SER A 77 -15.91 -13.73 4.77
N GLU A 78 -16.36 -12.81 3.90
CA GLU A 78 -16.70 -11.43 4.28
C GLU A 78 -17.84 -11.38 5.30
N GLU A 79 -18.87 -12.23 5.13
CA GLU A 79 -20.04 -12.27 6.01
C GLU A 79 -19.66 -12.55 7.48
N GLU A 80 -18.70 -13.44 7.71
CA GLU A 80 -18.20 -13.75 9.05
C GLU A 80 -17.19 -12.73 9.57
N PHE A 81 -16.48 -12.04 8.68
CA PHE A 81 -15.41 -11.11 9.04
C PHE A 81 -15.89 -9.67 9.27
N GLN A 82 -16.99 -9.25 8.65
CA GLN A 82 -17.49 -7.86 8.67
C GLN A 82 -17.62 -7.25 10.08
N GLY A 83 -17.96 -8.07 11.08
CA GLY A 83 -18.08 -7.62 12.49
C GLY A 83 -16.76 -7.17 13.12
N TYR A 84 -15.61 -7.60 12.57
CA TYR A 84 -14.27 -7.26 13.02
C TYR A 84 -13.56 -6.23 12.13
N LEU A 85 -14.12 -5.97 10.94
CA LEU A 85 -13.45 -5.23 9.89
C LEU A 85 -13.02 -3.82 10.34
N ASN A 86 -13.88 -3.09 11.05
CA ASN A 86 -13.57 -1.73 11.52
C ASN A 86 -12.28 -1.69 12.36
N ASP A 87 -12.15 -2.61 13.32
CA ASP A 87 -10.97 -2.71 14.19
C ASP A 87 -9.71 -3.02 13.38
N PHE A 88 -9.81 -3.93 12.42
CA PHE A 88 -8.67 -4.31 11.58
C PHE A 88 -8.27 -3.20 10.61
N ALA A 89 -9.24 -2.52 9.99
CA ALA A 89 -8.97 -1.38 9.11
C ALA A 89 -8.23 -0.27 9.87
N LEU A 90 -8.68 0.07 11.08
CA LEU A 90 -8.02 1.06 11.94
C LEU A 90 -6.61 0.61 12.37
N ALA A 91 -6.44 -0.67 12.72
CA ALA A 91 -5.15 -1.22 13.12
C ALA A 91 -4.14 -1.22 11.95
N VAL A 92 -4.56 -1.63 10.75
CA VAL A 92 -3.73 -1.62 9.53
C VAL A 92 -3.38 -0.19 9.14
N TRP A 93 -4.32 0.75 9.24
CA TRP A 93 -4.05 2.16 9.00
C TRP A 93 -2.97 2.68 9.96
N THR A 94 -3.14 2.44 11.25
CA THR A 94 -2.20 2.87 12.29
C THR A 94 -0.83 2.25 12.07
N LEU A 95 -0.78 0.99 11.66
CA LEU A 95 0.45 0.31 11.28
C LEU A 95 1.14 1.04 10.13
N LEU A 96 0.44 1.33 9.03
CA LEU A 96 1.01 2.00 7.86
C LEU A 96 1.60 3.38 8.17
N GLY A 97 1.01 4.12 9.11
CA GLY A 97 1.56 5.39 9.60
C GLY A 97 2.91 5.26 10.31
N ASN A 98 3.30 4.05 10.73
CA ASN A 98 4.54 3.77 11.48
C ASN A 98 5.54 2.90 10.70
N VAL A 99 5.20 2.42 9.50
CA VAL A 99 6.12 1.62 8.67
C VAL A 99 7.10 2.57 7.97
N SER A 100 8.39 2.33 8.18
CA SER A 100 9.45 3.13 7.54
C SER A 100 9.57 2.79 6.05
N GLN A 101 10.28 3.66 5.32
CA GLN A 101 10.46 3.51 3.87
C GLN A 101 11.57 2.52 3.47
N LEU A 102 12.23 1.85 4.44
CA LEU A 102 13.28 0.88 4.16
C LEU A 102 12.79 -0.29 3.29
N SER A 103 13.58 -0.69 2.30
CA SER A 103 13.28 -1.83 1.41
C SER A 103 13.00 -3.15 2.16
N SER A 104 13.66 -3.36 3.31
CA SER A 104 13.43 -4.54 4.16
C SER A 104 11.99 -4.65 4.71
N ARG A 105 11.25 -3.53 4.77
CA ARG A 105 9.87 -3.48 5.28
C ARG A 105 8.82 -3.52 4.16
N ASP A 106 9.24 -3.71 2.91
CA ASP A 106 8.35 -3.65 1.74
C ASP A 106 7.21 -4.64 1.82
N ARG A 107 7.48 -5.90 2.20
CA ARG A 107 6.43 -6.92 2.31
C ARG A 107 5.32 -6.52 3.29
N LEU A 108 5.67 -5.92 4.43
CA LEU A 108 4.69 -5.46 5.42
C LEU A 108 3.84 -4.31 4.85
N ALA A 109 4.48 -3.27 4.31
CA ALA A 109 3.77 -2.17 3.68
C ALA A 109 2.85 -2.68 2.55
N ILE A 110 3.35 -3.64 1.77
CA ILE A 110 2.64 -4.17 0.61
C ILE A 110 1.35 -4.88 1.00
N THR A 111 1.47 -5.83 1.92
CA THR A 111 0.33 -6.63 2.38
C THR A 111 -0.71 -5.78 3.13
N ALA A 112 -0.25 -4.79 3.89
CA ALA A 112 -1.12 -3.84 4.59
C ALA A 112 -1.90 -2.92 3.62
N ILE A 113 -1.23 -2.33 2.62
CA ILE A 113 -1.90 -1.48 1.62
C ILE A 113 -2.91 -2.31 0.82
N LYS A 114 -2.54 -3.53 0.40
CA LYS A 114 -3.45 -4.44 -0.30
C LYS A 114 -4.74 -4.71 0.46
N PHE A 115 -4.66 -4.93 1.76
CA PHE A 115 -5.85 -5.10 2.60
C PHE A 115 -6.78 -3.88 2.50
N LEU A 116 -6.26 -2.67 2.65
CA LEU A 116 -7.07 -1.46 2.48
C LEU A 116 -7.64 -1.33 1.06
N THR A 117 -6.88 -1.72 0.03
CA THR A 117 -7.36 -1.75 -1.36
C THR A 117 -8.55 -2.69 -1.52
N THR A 118 -8.47 -3.91 -0.99
CA THR A 118 -9.58 -4.88 -0.99
C THR A 118 -10.81 -4.32 -0.28
N VAL A 119 -10.63 -3.70 0.89
CA VAL A 119 -11.75 -3.08 1.62
C VAL A 119 -12.39 -1.95 0.80
N SER A 120 -11.58 -1.11 0.14
CA SER A 120 -12.07 0.03 -0.66
C SER A 120 -12.88 -0.36 -1.89
N THR A 121 -12.65 -1.55 -2.44
CA THR A 121 -13.38 -2.08 -3.61
C THR A 121 -14.56 -2.98 -3.22
N SER A 122 -14.73 -3.24 -1.93
CA SER A 122 -15.79 -4.09 -1.39
C SER A 122 -17.07 -3.31 -1.06
N VAL A 123 -18.11 -4.03 -0.63
CA VAL A 123 -19.34 -3.44 -0.07
C VAL A 123 -19.09 -2.56 1.17
N HIS A 124 -17.92 -2.67 1.80
CA HIS A 124 -17.51 -1.86 2.95
C HIS A 124 -16.76 -0.57 2.55
N HIS A 125 -16.82 -0.16 1.28
CA HIS A 125 -16.22 1.10 0.83
C HIS A 125 -16.64 2.32 1.67
N ALA A 126 -17.78 2.26 2.38
CA ALA A 126 -18.26 3.31 3.29
C ALA A 126 -17.25 3.70 4.38
N LEU A 127 -16.27 2.84 4.71
CA LEU A 127 -15.16 3.18 5.61
C LEU A 127 -14.30 4.35 5.12
N PHE A 128 -14.35 4.66 3.82
CA PHE A 128 -13.62 5.74 3.18
C PHE A 128 -14.48 6.98 2.90
N ALA A 129 -15.75 7.00 3.35
CA ALA A 129 -16.72 8.02 2.98
C ALA A 129 -16.52 9.37 3.70
N ASP A 130 -15.85 9.41 4.85
CA ASP A 130 -15.58 10.66 5.55
C ASP A 130 -14.57 11.51 4.77
N ASP A 131 -14.90 12.80 4.60
CA ASP A 131 -14.13 13.76 3.79
C ASP A 131 -12.65 13.88 4.21
N ARG A 132 -12.29 13.46 5.42
CA ARG A 132 -10.92 13.53 5.95
C ARG A 132 -10.12 12.27 5.63
N VAL A 133 -10.77 11.14 5.36
CA VAL A 133 -10.11 9.84 5.21
C VAL A 133 -9.28 9.82 3.93
N ILE A 134 -9.87 10.13 2.77
CA ILE A 134 -9.14 10.09 1.49
C ILE A 134 -7.93 11.04 1.48
N PRO A 135 -8.03 12.30 1.96
CA PRO A 135 -6.86 13.17 2.10
C PRO A 135 -5.76 12.58 2.99
N GLN A 136 -6.12 11.96 4.13
CA GLN A 136 -5.15 11.35 5.03
C GLN A 136 -4.50 10.10 4.43
N ILE A 137 -5.24 9.26 3.69
CA ILE A 137 -4.65 8.15 2.92
C ILE A 137 -3.66 8.69 1.90
N CYS A 138 -4.08 9.69 1.13
CA CYS A 138 -3.25 10.24 0.08
C CYS A 138 -1.93 10.77 0.66
N GLN A 139 -1.99 11.63 1.69
CA GLN A 139 -0.81 12.25 2.29
C GLN A 139 0.02 11.30 3.15
N GLY A 140 -0.63 10.44 3.94
CA GLY A 140 0.03 9.61 4.97
C GLY A 140 0.47 8.24 4.46
N ILE A 141 -0.14 7.73 3.39
CA ILE A 141 0.13 6.40 2.87
C ILE A 141 0.60 6.47 1.43
N VAL A 142 -0.15 7.13 0.53
CA VAL A 142 0.12 7.04 -0.90
C VAL A 142 1.39 7.80 -1.28
N ILE A 143 1.46 9.12 -1.00
CA ILE A 143 2.61 9.94 -1.38
C ILE A 143 3.94 9.38 -0.83
N PRO A 144 4.05 8.97 0.45
CA PRO A 144 5.30 8.40 0.98
C PRO A 144 5.72 7.10 0.27
N ASN A 145 4.78 6.24 -0.10
CA ASN A 145 5.07 4.96 -0.75
C ASN A 145 5.22 5.06 -2.28
N VAL A 146 4.83 6.19 -2.88
CA VAL A 146 5.06 6.51 -4.30
C VAL A 146 6.35 7.30 -4.51
N ARG A 147 6.84 8.06 -3.53
CA ARG A 147 8.09 8.82 -3.67
C ARG A 147 9.30 7.89 -3.82
N LEU A 148 10.23 8.22 -4.72
CA LEU A 148 11.45 7.43 -4.93
C LEU A 148 12.34 7.48 -3.68
N ARG A 149 12.90 6.33 -3.30
CA ARG A 149 13.75 6.18 -2.11
C ARG A 149 15.22 6.10 -2.48
N GLU A 150 16.09 6.33 -1.50
CA GLU A 150 17.54 6.20 -1.67
C GLU A 150 17.92 4.77 -2.09
N ASP A 151 17.33 3.74 -1.46
CA ASP A 151 17.51 2.34 -1.89
C ASP A 151 17.17 2.10 -3.37
N ASP A 152 16.20 2.83 -3.92
CA ASP A 152 15.78 2.70 -5.32
C ASP A 152 16.80 3.38 -6.27
N GLU A 153 17.43 4.49 -5.84
CA GLU A 153 18.53 5.14 -6.55
C GLU A 153 19.79 4.27 -6.53
N GLU A 154 20.17 3.74 -5.36
CA GLU A 154 21.28 2.81 -5.22
C GLU A 154 21.09 1.59 -6.12
N LEU A 155 19.87 1.04 -6.18
CA LEU A 155 19.55 -0.06 -7.08
C LEU A 155 19.70 0.35 -8.55
N PHE A 156 19.30 1.57 -8.92
CA PHE A 156 19.47 2.06 -10.28
C PHE A 156 20.95 2.21 -10.65
N GLU A 157 21.76 2.79 -9.77
CA GLU A 157 23.21 2.96 -10.00
C GLU A 157 23.96 1.62 -10.07
N MET A 158 23.62 0.68 -9.19
CA MET A 158 24.30 -0.60 -9.08
C MET A 158 23.77 -1.65 -10.07
N ASN A 159 22.47 -1.63 -10.38
CA ASN A 159 21.81 -2.60 -11.25
C ASN A 159 20.51 -2.03 -11.89
N TYR A 160 20.67 -1.08 -12.79
CA TYR A 160 19.55 -0.47 -13.52
C TYR A 160 18.65 -1.48 -14.27
N ILE A 161 19.17 -2.66 -14.65
CA ILE A 161 18.36 -3.69 -15.33
C ILE A 161 17.31 -4.24 -14.37
N GLU A 162 17.69 -4.57 -13.13
CA GLU A 162 16.72 -5.05 -12.13
C GLU A 162 15.75 -3.93 -11.71
N PHE A 163 16.22 -2.68 -11.64
CA PHE A 163 15.34 -1.52 -11.43
C PHE A 163 14.26 -1.43 -12.53
N ILE A 164 14.66 -1.45 -13.80
CA ILE A 164 13.73 -1.40 -14.94
C ILE A 164 12.82 -2.62 -14.93
N ARG A 165 13.35 -3.81 -14.64
CA ARG A 165 12.58 -5.06 -14.61
C ARG A 165 11.47 -5.02 -13.58
N ARG A 166 11.73 -4.50 -12.38
CA ARG A 166 10.71 -4.34 -11.31
C ARG A 166 9.58 -3.40 -11.70
N ASP A 167 9.84 -2.43 -12.58
CA ASP A 167 8.83 -1.47 -13.04
C ASP A 167 8.11 -1.94 -14.32
N MET A 168 8.81 -2.66 -15.22
CA MET A 168 8.28 -3.12 -16.51
C MET A 168 7.63 -4.52 -16.49
N GLU A 169 8.02 -5.45 -15.61
CA GLU A 169 7.44 -6.80 -15.56
C GLU A 169 6.09 -6.79 -14.82
N GLY A 170 5.02 -6.67 -15.60
CA GLY A 170 3.68 -6.35 -15.14
C GLY A 170 2.86 -7.41 -14.40
N SER A 171 3.32 -8.61 -14.00
CA SER A 171 2.36 -9.62 -13.47
C SER A 171 2.63 -10.42 -12.20
N ASP A 172 3.81 -10.41 -11.55
CA ASP A 172 3.99 -11.31 -10.37
C ASP A 172 4.61 -10.67 -9.11
N LEU A 173 5.16 -9.45 -9.17
CA LEU A 173 5.77 -8.80 -8.00
C LEU A 173 5.17 -7.41 -7.78
N ASP A 174 4.51 -7.23 -6.64
CA ASP A 174 4.02 -5.92 -6.21
C ASP A 174 5.14 -5.05 -5.66
N THR A 175 5.17 -3.79 -6.09
CA THR A 175 6.01 -2.74 -5.51
C THR A 175 5.15 -1.81 -4.66
N ARG A 176 5.76 -1.11 -3.69
CA ARG A 176 5.08 -0.08 -2.89
C ARG A 176 4.41 0.99 -3.75
N ARG A 177 5.11 1.48 -4.78
CA ARG A 177 4.61 2.52 -5.69
C ARG A 177 3.35 2.05 -6.43
N ARG A 178 3.36 0.82 -6.95
CA ARG A 178 2.24 0.22 -7.68
C ARG A 178 1.00 0.09 -6.80
N ILE A 179 1.10 -0.60 -5.68
CA ILE A 179 -0.08 -0.87 -4.82
C ILE A 179 -0.64 0.38 -4.16
N ALA A 180 0.19 1.41 -3.90
CA ALA A 180 -0.27 2.67 -3.35
C ALA A 180 -1.16 3.39 -4.36
N CYS A 181 -0.81 3.34 -5.65
CA CYS A 181 -1.66 3.79 -6.73
C CYS A 181 -2.91 2.90 -6.89
N GLU A 182 -2.80 1.58 -6.73
CA GLU A 182 -3.97 0.68 -6.76
C GLU A 182 -4.97 0.97 -5.62
N LEU A 183 -4.49 1.38 -4.44
CA LEU A 183 -5.38 1.84 -3.36
C LEU A 183 -6.20 3.06 -3.79
N LEU A 184 -5.56 4.07 -4.41
CA LEU A 184 -6.30 5.24 -4.92
C LEU A 184 -7.30 4.84 -6.01
N LYS A 185 -6.94 3.93 -6.91
CA LYS A 185 -7.85 3.42 -7.93
C LYS A 185 -9.04 2.69 -7.31
N GLY A 186 -8.79 1.87 -6.28
CA GLY A 186 -9.84 1.16 -5.55
C GLY A 186 -10.84 2.12 -4.90
N ILE A 187 -10.33 3.12 -4.17
CA ILE A 187 -11.16 4.18 -3.56
C ILE A 187 -11.94 4.94 -4.65
N ALA A 188 -11.31 5.24 -5.79
CA ALA A 188 -11.93 5.99 -6.87
C ALA A 188 -13.11 5.28 -7.54
N MET A 189 -13.28 3.96 -7.36
CA MET A 189 -14.46 3.24 -7.83
C MET A 189 -15.76 3.78 -7.22
N HIS A 190 -15.70 4.31 -6.00
CA HIS A 190 -16.85 4.85 -5.27
C HIS A 190 -16.76 6.36 -5.01
N TYR A 191 -15.54 6.91 -4.94
CA TYR A 191 -15.27 8.30 -4.56
C TYR A 191 -14.44 9.05 -5.61
N GLY A 192 -14.70 8.79 -6.89
CA GLY A 192 -13.90 9.29 -8.01
C GLY A 192 -13.64 10.80 -7.99
N ASP A 193 -14.66 11.63 -7.76
CA ASP A 193 -14.51 13.09 -7.73
C ASP A 193 -13.61 13.55 -6.58
N ALA A 194 -13.77 12.96 -5.40
CA ALA A 194 -12.93 13.28 -4.24
C ALA A 194 -11.46 12.89 -4.50
N VAL A 195 -11.22 11.68 -5.00
CA VAL A 195 -9.87 11.22 -5.36
C VAL A 195 -9.25 12.13 -6.43
N ARG A 196 -10.00 12.47 -7.49
CA ARG A 196 -9.53 13.36 -8.56
C ARG A 196 -9.12 14.73 -8.01
N SER A 197 -9.97 15.34 -7.17
CA SER A 197 -9.69 16.65 -6.58
C SER A 197 -8.43 16.60 -5.69
N ILE A 198 -8.31 15.57 -4.85
CA ILE A 198 -7.17 15.42 -3.92
C ILE A 198 -5.88 15.17 -4.69
N VAL A 199 -5.88 14.23 -5.65
CA VAL A 199 -4.71 13.90 -6.46
C VAL A 199 -4.26 15.11 -7.28
N SER A 200 -5.20 15.85 -7.87
CA SER A 200 -4.87 17.08 -8.63
C SER A 200 -4.17 18.11 -7.73
N ALA A 201 -4.70 18.38 -6.54
CA ALA A 201 -4.07 19.29 -5.59
C ALA A 201 -2.68 18.81 -5.16
N GLN A 202 -2.50 17.52 -4.90
CA GLN A 202 -1.20 16.95 -4.52
C GLN A 202 -0.18 17.04 -5.65
N ILE A 203 -0.56 16.78 -6.90
CA ILE A 203 0.31 16.97 -8.06
C ILE A 203 0.76 18.43 -8.16
N GLN A 204 -0.14 19.40 -7.99
CA GLN A 204 0.23 20.83 -8.01
C GLN A 204 1.19 21.20 -6.89
N ASN A 205 1.00 20.66 -5.68
CA ASN A 205 1.90 20.87 -4.55
C ASN A 205 3.31 20.30 -4.83
N LEU A 206 3.39 19.08 -5.36
CA LEU A 206 4.66 18.43 -5.73
C LEU A 206 5.40 19.21 -6.82
N LEU A 207 4.69 19.66 -7.87
CA LEU A 207 5.28 20.46 -8.94
C LEU A 207 5.72 21.85 -8.45
N SER A 208 4.98 22.46 -7.53
CA SER A 208 5.36 23.73 -6.90
C SER A 208 6.61 23.59 -6.03
N SER A 209 6.69 22.50 -5.26
CA SER A 209 7.88 22.13 -4.48
C SER A 209 9.11 21.95 -5.37
N PHE A 210 8.95 21.21 -6.47
CA PHE A 210 10.00 21.06 -7.48
C PHE A 210 10.44 22.41 -8.08
N ALA A 211 9.49 23.26 -8.47
CA ALA A 211 9.80 24.56 -9.08
C ALA A 211 10.57 25.49 -8.13
N ALA A 212 10.32 25.39 -6.82
CA ALA A 212 11.01 26.17 -5.81
C ALA A 212 12.50 25.81 -5.67
N ASN A 213 12.87 24.53 -5.84
CA ASN A 213 14.26 24.08 -5.83
C ASN A 213 14.45 22.79 -6.65
N PRO A 214 14.66 22.89 -7.97
CA PRO A 214 14.72 21.71 -8.85
C PRO A 214 15.84 20.72 -8.52
N GLY A 215 16.98 21.22 -8.03
CA GLY A 215 18.14 20.40 -7.70
C GLY A 215 17.88 19.50 -6.50
N GLU A 216 17.22 20.03 -5.47
CA GLU A 216 16.90 19.29 -4.25
C GLU A 216 15.58 18.51 -4.36
N ASN A 217 14.56 19.08 -5.01
CA ASN A 217 13.18 18.55 -5.00
C ASN A 217 12.82 17.78 -6.28
N TRP A 218 13.79 17.27 -7.03
CA TRP A 218 13.55 16.49 -8.25
C TRP A 218 12.69 15.24 -8.00
N LYS A 219 12.78 14.63 -6.81
CA LYS A 219 11.95 13.49 -6.39
C LYS A 219 10.46 13.83 -6.32
N ASP A 220 10.11 15.10 -6.10
CA ASP A 220 8.70 15.53 -6.10
C ASP A 220 8.13 15.56 -7.52
N LYS A 221 8.95 15.97 -8.49
CA LYS A 221 8.60 15.88 -9.91
C LYS A 221 8.44 14.42 -10.35
N ASP A 222 9.38 13.55 -9.98
CA ASP A 222 9.29 12.11 -10.26
C ASP A 222 8.01 11.50 -9.64
N CYS A 223 7.72 11.80 -8.38
CA CYS A 223 6.49 11.36 -7.71
C CYS A 223 5.23 11.84 -8.45
N ALA A 224 5.18 13.12 -8.86
CA ALA A 224 4.07 13.68 -9.61
C ALA A 224 3.87 12.98 -10.97
N ILE A 225 4.97 12.72 -11.70
CA ILE A 225 4.94 11.98 -12.97
C ILE A 225 4.42 10.56 -12.74
N TYR A 226 4.94 9.85 -11.73
CA TYR A 226 4.54 8.47 -11.45
C TYR A 226 3.05 8.38 -11.11
N LEU A 227 2.52 9.30 -10.31
CA LEU A 227 1.08 9.37 -9.99
C LEU A 227 0.24 9.55 -11.25
N VAL A 228 0.61 10.51 -12.12
CA VAL A 228 -0.14 10.77 -13.36
C VAL A 228 -0.10 9.55 -14.27
N VAL A 229 1.07 8.96 -14.50
CA VAL A 229 1.21 7.78 -15.37
C VAL A 229 0.45 6.58 -14.80
N SER A 230 0.55 6.34 -13.49
CA SER A 230 -0.08 5.18 -12.86
C SER A 230 -1.60 5.29 -12.77
N LEU A 231 -2.14 6.50 -12.57
CA LEU A 231 -3.57 6.76 -12.44
C LEU A 231 -4.26 7.02 -13.78
N ALA A 232 -3.50 7.25 -14.86
CA ALA A 232 -4.02 7.27 -16.21
C ALA A 232 -4.42 5.84 -16.63
N THR A 233 -5.71 5.51 -16.52
CA THR A 233 -6.20 4.16 -16.80
C THR A 233 -6.57 4.01 -18.27
N LYS A 234 -6.15 2.93 -18.93
CA LYS A 234 -6.66 2.61 -20.27
C LYS A 234 -8.12 2.15 -20.14
N LYS A 235 -9.06 2.81 -20.84
CA LYS A 235 -10.46 2.37 -20.83
C LYS A 235 -10.55 1.02 -21.54
N ALA A 236 -11.12 0.00 -20.89
CA ALA A 236 -11.23 -1.34 -21.44
C ALA A 236 -11.92 -1.32 -22.82
N GLY A 237 -11.31 -1.96 -23.82
CA GLY A 237 -11.83 -1.99 -25.20
C GLY A 237 -11.52 -0.75 -26.05
N SER A 238 -10.76 0.23 -25.52
CA SER A 238 -10.38 1.45 -26.24
C SER A 238 -8.86 1.56 -26.37
N SER A 239 -8.37 2.09 -27.50
CA SER A 239 -6.97 2.50 -27.64
C SER A 239 -6.66 3.79 -26.87
N TYR A 240 -7.68 4.47 -26.33
CA TYR A 240 -7.54 5.73 -25.61
C TYR A 240 -7.26 5.52 -24.12
N VAL A 241 -6.32 6.30 -23.60
CA VAL A 241 -6.03 6.41 -22.16
C VAL A 241 -7.07 7.36 -21.54
N SER A 242 -7.77 6.88 -20.51
CA SER A 242 -8.68 7.66 -19.69
C SER A 242 -7.90 8.59 -18.77
N THR A 243 -8.31 9.85 -18.76
CA THR A 243 -7.79 10.92 -17.90
C THR A 243 -8.78 11.26 -16.78
N GLU A 244 -9.68 10.33 -16.45
CA GLU A 244 -10.77 10.56 -15.48
C GLU A 244 -10.25 10.91 -14.07
N LEU A 245 -9.14 10.31 -13.63
CA LEU A 245 -8.51 10.63 -12.34
C LEU A 245 -7.46 11.73 -12.43
N VAL A 246 -6.84 11.91 -13.60
CA VAL A 246 -5.73 12.83 -13.83
C VAL A 246 -5.77 13.39 -15.25
N ASP A 247 -5.70 14.71 -15.39
CA ASP A 247 -5.61 15.37 -16.69
C ASP A 247 -4.17 15.32 -17.21
N VAL A 248 -3.88 14.28 -17.99
CA VAL A 248 -2.56 14.02 -18.56
C VAL A 248 -2.12 15.16 -19.50
N GLN A 249 -3.03 15.74 -20.28
CA GLN A 249 -2.69 16.80 -21.22
C GLN A 249 -2.27 18.07 -20.48
N SER A 250 -3.11 18.53 -19.55
CA SER A 250 -2.82 19.69 -18.71
C SER A 250 -1.52 19.49 -17.92
N PHE A 251 -1.29 18.27 -17.42
CA PHE A 251 -0.06 17.94 -16.72
C PHE A 251 1.18 18.11 -17.61
N PHE A 252 1.20 17.55 -18.81
CA PHE A 252 2.37 17.69 -19.71
C PHE A 252 2.64 19.14 -20.12
N GLU A 253 1.59 19.94 -20.34
CA GLU A 253 1.72 21.38 -20.59
C GLU A 253 2.41 22.08 -19.40
N SER A 254 1.96 21.80 -18.17
CA SER A 254 2.54 22.39 -16.96
C SER A 254 4.02 22.00 -16.72
N VAL A 255 4.36 20.72 -16.92
CA VAL A 255 5.74 20.22 -16.75
C VAL A 255 6.68 20.81 -17.80
N SER A 256 6.20 20.93 -19.05
CA SER A 256 7.00 21.50 -20.14
C SER A 256 7.33 22.98 -19.93
N LEU A 257 6.41 23.74 -19.34
CA LEU A 257 6.61 25.14 -18.96
C LEU A 257 7.63 25.26 -17.82
N SER A 258 7.51 24.43 -16.78
CA SER A 258 8.45 24.42 -15.66
C SER A 258 9.89 24.07 -16.09
N CYS A 259 10.08 23.20 -17.09
CA CYS A 259 11.40 22.89 -17.63
C CYS A 259 12.00 24.01 -18.50
N LYS A 260 11.19 24.82 -19.18
CA LYS A 260 11.67 25.89 -20.07
C LYS A 260 12.14 27.15 -19.33
N VAL A 261 11.72 27.35 -18.10
CA VAL A 261 12.15 28.51 -17.28
C VAL A 261 13.58 28.36 -16.74
N GLN A 262 14.22 27.20 -16.98
CA GLN A 262 15.49 26.81 -16.35
C GLN A 262 16.65 26.50 -17.33
N MET A 263 16.49 26.81 -18.62
CA MET A 263 17.59 26.94 -19.59
C MET A 263 17.82 28.40 -19.92
#